data_AF-A0A9P0GNB0-F1
#
_entry.id   AF-A0A9P0GNB0-F1
#
_cell.length_a   1.000
_cell.length_b   1.000
_cell.length_c   1.000
_cell.angle_alpha   90.00
_cell.angle_beta   90.00
_cell.angle_gamma   90.00
#
_symmetry.space_group_name_H-M   'P 1'
#
loop_
_entity.id
_entity.type
_entity.pdbx_description
1 polymer ?
#
loop_
_entity_poly.entity_id
_entity_poly.type
_entity_poly.pdbx_seq_one_letter_code
_entity_poly.pdbx_strand_id
1 'polypeptide(L)'
;MTQLIISTPQWSKSEPDLADYENDVLKKQQALLKKELAKIAEQELRETEHSKQECLRQFKLWIAQNEDIRKCILDDSFLLRFLRVKKFSIPMAQQTLLKYLNYRKRFPHIFLEMDYSETKVNELISNGYIYVSPLRDNKGRRVVIYDLSKFDPKKHTGTDMARAHAITYETLISNEENQILGLTHVADISGVNASFLTLFSVTDFAVLIRWGEQSFPMRHKEIHILNMPQALKYVFDFAKTHMSQKLKERFMVHDSIQNLFEKLDPRCLPKEMDGGAISSKTMIQAWQNELDDKRKRLLAIDDIELLSDRGIICSKNKELMNQQQANLVGSFRKLEVD
;
A
#
# COMPACT_ATOMS: atom_id res chain seq x y z
N MET A 1 10.78 -27.70 -12.61
CA MET A 1 10.54 -28.91 -11.78
C MET A 1 10.03 -28.39 -10.45
N THR A 2 8.79 -28.65 -10.02
CA THR A 2 8.07 -29.93 -10.04
C THR A 2 6.56 -29.68 -10.17
N GLN A 3 5.91 -30.30 -11.16
CA GLN A 3 4.46 -30.36 -11.28
C GLN A 3 3.92 -31.36 -10.26
N LEU A 4 2.89 -31.00 -9.50
CA LEU A 4 2.11 -31.96 -8.72
C LEU A 4 1.04 -32.56 -9.63
N ILE A 5 1.26 -33.79 -10.09
CA ILE A 5 0.21 -34.66 -10.62
C ILE A 5 -0.34 -35.42 -9.42
N ILE A 6 -1.64 -35.29 -9.14
CA ILE A 6 -2.32 -36.15 -8.16
C ILE A 6 -3.20 -37.11 -8.96
N SER A 7 -2.79 -38.38 -9.02
CA SER A 7 -3.67 -39.49 -9.38
C SER A 7 -4.70 -39.64 -8.26
N THR A 8 -5.99 -39.62 -8.60
CA THR A 8 -7.09 -39.92 -7.68
C THR A 8 -7.11 -41.41 -7.35
N PRO A 9 -7.01 -41.82 -6.07
CA PRO A 9 -7.49 -43.13 -5.66
C PRO A 9 -9.01 -43.04 -5.48
N GLN A 10 -9.74 -44.02 -6.02
CA GLN A 10 -11.14 -44.23 -5.66
C GLN A 10 -11.20 -44.63 -4.18
N TRP A 11 -11.81 -43.79 -3.33
CA TRP A 11 -12.06 -44.15 -1.92
C TRP A 11 -13.50 -44.64 -1.75
N SER A 12 -13.60 -45.78 -1.07
CA SER A 12 -14.84 -46.46 -0.70
C SER A 12 -15.63 -45.65 0.34
N LYS A 13 -16.96 -45.66 0.19
CA LYS A 13 -17.95 -45.02 1.06
C LYS A 13 -17.91 -45.56 2.50
N SER A 14 -17.05 -44.99 3.33
CA SER A 14 -17.18 -45.00 4.79
C SER A 14 -16.25 -43.93 5.38
N GLU A 15 -16.64 -42.66 5.35
CA GLU A 15 -15.81 -41.56 5.84
C GLU A 15 -16.30 -41.02 7.19
N PRO A 16 -15.46 -41.01 8.23
CA PRO A 16 -15.60 -40.10 9.35
C PRO A 16 -15.35 -38.67 8.85
N ASP A 17 -16.42 -37.88 8.84
CA ASP A 17 -16.52 -36.42 8.79
C ASP A 17 -15.54 -35.64 7.87
N LEU A 18 -15.85 -35.63 6.56
CA LEU A 18 -15.19 -34.80 5.54
C LEU A 18 -15.07 -33.31 5.94
N ALA A 19 -16.02 -32.77 6.72
CA ALA A 19 -16.00 -31.38 7.14
C ALA A 19 -14.87 -31.09 8.15
N ASP A 20 -14.59 -32.01 9.06
CA ASP A 20 -13.47 -31.90 10.00
C ASP A 20 -12.12 -31.99 9.28
N TYR A 21 -12.04 -32.83 8.25
CA TYR A 21 -10.86 -32.93 7.38
C TYR A 21 -10.61 -31.64 6.59
N GLU A 22 -11.63 -31.07 5.93
CA GLU A 22 -11.51 -29.79 5.20
C GLU A 22 -11.07 -28.65 6.13
N ASN A 23 -11.65 -28.57 7.33
CA ASN A 23 -11.27 -27.59 8.34
C ASN A 23 -9.82 -27.77 8.81
N ASP A 24 -9.35 -29.00 9.02
CA ASP A 24 -7.96 -29.27 9.38
C ASP A 24 -6.97 -28.90 8.26
N VAL A 25 -7.32 -29.20 7.01
CA VAL A 25 -6.53 -28.79 5.83
C VAL A 25 -6.42 -27.27 5.75
N LEU A 26 -7.54 -26.53 5.93
CA LEU A 26 -7.54 -25.07 5.94
C LEU A 26 -6.66 -24.49 7.07
N LYS A 27 -6.77 -25.04 8.29
CA LYS A 27 -5.92 -24.63 9.43
C LYS A 27 -4.44 -24.85 9.15
N LYS A 28 -4.08 -26.01 8.59
CA LYS A 28 -2.69 -26.33 8.21
C LYS A 28 -2.16 -25.37 7.15
N GLN A 29 -2.97 -25.05 6.14
CA GLN A 29 -2.60 -24.08 5.10
C GLN A 29 -2.39 -22.67 5.70
N GLN A 30 -3.29 -22.21 6.57
CA GLN A 30 -3.15 -20.93 7.25
C GLN A 30 -1.90 -20.87 8.15
N ALA A 31 -1.61 -21.94 8.88
CA ALA A 31 -0.42 -22.04 9.71
C ALA A 31 0.87 -21.96 8.87
N LEU A 32 0.90 -22.66 7.73
CA LEU A 32 2.03 -22.62 6.80
C LEU A 32 2.23 -21.20 6.23
N LEU A 33 1.15 -20.57 5.76
CA LEU A 33 1.18 -19.19 5.25
C LEU A 33 1.70 -18.22 6.30
N LYS A 34 1.23 -18.33 7.56
CA LYS A 34 1.71 -17.49 8.67
C LYS A 34 3.21 -17.67 8.90
N LYS A 35 3.72 -18.91 8.83
CA LYS A 35 5.15 -19.21 8.98
C LYS A 35 5.98 -18.63 7.83
N GLU A 36 5.50 -18.72 6.60
CA GLU A 36 6.16 -18.13 5.42
C GLU A 36 6.19 -16.61 5.51
N LEU A 37 5.08 -15.98 5.90
CA LEU A 37 5.00 -14.54 6.12
C LEU A 37 5.96 -14.07 7.22
N ALA A 38 6.04 -14.78 8.35
CA ALA A 38 6.98 -14.47 9.42
C ALA A 38 8.43 -14.52 8.93
N LYS A 39 8.79 -15.52 8.13
CA LYS A 39 10.13 -15.63 7.53
C LYS A 39 10.42 -14.46 6.59
N ILE A 40 9.47 -14.06 5.75
CA ILE A 40 9.62 -12.89 4.87
C ILE A 40 9.76 -11.61 5.70
N ALA A 41 8.96 -11.45 6.75
CA ALA A 41 9.00 -10.28 7.63
C ALA A 41 10.35 -10.17 8.36
N GLU A 42 10.89 -11.29 8.85
CA GLU A 42 12.23 -11.34 9.45
C GLU A 42 13.32 -10.96 8.44
N GLN A 43 13.32 -11.60 7.26
CA GLN A 43 14.36 -11.42 6.25
C GLN A 43 14.32 -10.03 5.58
N GLU A 44 13.15 -9.55 5.19
CA GLU A 44 13.01 -8.28 4.45
C GLU A 44 12.88 -7.06 5.37
N LEU A 45 12.28 -7.24 6.57
CA LEU A 45 11.84 -6.15 7.45
C LEU A 45 12.52 -6.16 8.81
N ARG A 46 13.25 -7.21 9.20
CA ARG A 46 13.83 -7.38 10.55
C ARG A 46 12.77 -7.50 11.65
N GLU A 47 11.60 -8.02 11.28
CA GLU A 47 10.49 -8.31 12.20
C GLU A 47 10.68 -9.71 12.80
N THR A 48 10.89 -9.79 14.11
CA THR A 48 10.79 -11.01 14.90
C THR A 48 9.72 -10.82 15.97
N GLU A 49 9.23 -11.87 16.62
CA GLU A 49 8.24 -11.73 17.69
C GLU A 49 8.75 -10.82 18.82
N HIS A 50 10.04 -10.92 19.16
CA HIS A 50 10.67 -10.06 20.16
C HIS A 50 10.78 -8.60 19.69
N SER A 51 11.31 -8.37 18.47
CA SER A 51 11.45 -6.99 17.96
C SER A 51 10.09 -6.33 17.74
N LYS A 52 9.07 -7.10 17.36
CA LYS A 52 7.69 -6.64 17.21
C LYS A 52 7.15 -6.05 18.50
N GLN A 53 7.22 -6.80 19.60
CA GLN A 53 6.71 -6.37 20.90
C GLN A 53 7.47 -5.15 21.43
N GLU A 54 8.82 -5.20 21.40
CA GLU A 54 9.64 -4.13 21.96
C GLU A 54 9.53 -2.84 21.13
N CYS A 55 9.57 -2.93 19.80
CA CYS A 55 9.43 -1.75 18.95
C CYS A 55 8.05 -1.11 19.07
N LEU A 56 6.97 -1.89 19.17
CA LEU A 56 5.62 -1.35 19.41
C LEU A 56 5.54 -0.62 20.75
N ARG A 57 6.09 -1.20 21.82
CA ARG A 57 6.14 -0.59 23.14
C ARG A 57 6.87 0.74 23.11
N GLN A 58 8.09 0.78 22.56
CA GLN A 58 8.86 2.01 22.41
C GLN A 58 8.15 3.05 21.55
N PHE A 59 7.50 2.61 20.46
CA PHE A 59 6.84 3.53 19.56
C PHE A 59 5.61 4.18 20.20
N LYS A 60 4.80 3.42 20.95
CA LYS A 60 3.67 3.94 21.74
C LYS A 60 4.13 4.90 22.83
N LEU A 61 5.20 4.56 23.57
CA LEU A 61 5.78 5.44 24.58
C LEU A 61 6.22 6.78 23.98
N TRP A 62 6.91 6.72 22.85
CA TRP A 62 7.33 7.94 22.15
C TRP A 62 6.14 8.78 21.68
N ILE A 63 5.07 8.16 21.13
CA ILE A 63 3.86 8.90 20.75
C ILE A 63 3.26 9.63 21.96
N ALA A 64 3.16 8.95 23.11
CA ALA A 64 2.59 9.53 24.33
C ALA A 64 3.42 10.69 24.90
N GLN A 65 4.73 10.71 24.65
CA GLN A 65 5.65 11.76 25.10
C GLN A 65 5.85 12.88 24.07
N ASN A 66 5.31 12.73 22.87
CA ASN A 66 5.54 13.69 21.79
C ASN A 66 4.54 14.86 21.87
N GLU A 67 5.04 16.04 22.24
CA GLU A 67 4.25 17.26 22.38
C GLU A 67 3.60 17.76 21.07
N ASP A 68 4.10 17.33 19.90
CA ASP A 68 3.51 17.71 18.62
C ASP A 68 2.25 16.87 18.29
N ILE A 69 2.00 15.74 18.97
CA ILE A 69 0.88 14.83 18.70
C ILE A 69 -0.19 14.96 19.79
N ARG A 70 -1.40 15.46 19.45
CA ARG A 70 -2.51 15.53 20.40
C ARG A 70 -3.26 14.20 20.53
N LYS A 71 -3.54 13.56 19.39
CA LYS A 71 -4.30 12.32 19.33
C LYS A 71 -3.77 11.42 18.21
N CYS A 72 -3.61 10.13 18.49
CA CYS A 72 -3.12 9.17 17.51
C CYS A 72 -3.77 7.80 17.75
N ILE A 73 -3.89 7.00 16.69
CA ILE A 73 -4.31 5.61 16.80
C ILE A 73 -3.13 4.78 17.34
N LEU A 74 -3.35 4.07 18.44
CA LEU A 74 -2.35 3.22 19.09
C LEU A 74 -2.56 1.72 18.88
N ASP A 75 -3.47 1.35 17.97
CA ASP A 75 -3.69 -0.02 17.51
C ASP A 75 -2.41 -0.60 16.89
N ASP A 76 -2.05 -1.83 17.26
CA ASP A 76 -0.80 -2.47 16.81
C ASP A 76 -0.77 -2.59 15.28
N SER A 77 -1.88 -3.00 14.67
CA SER A 77 -1.97 -3.14 13.21
C SER A 77 -1.77 -1.80 12.48
N PHE A 78 -2.17 -0.69 13.09
CA PHE A 78 -1.90 0.66 12.56
C PHE A 78 -0.42 1.05 12.71
N LEU A 79 0.15 0.88 13.90
CA LEU A 79 1.54 1.27 14.16
C LEU A 79 2.56 0.41 13.41
N LEU A 80 2.26 -0.88 13.20
CA LEU A 80 3.09 -1.80 12.43
C LEU A 80 3.30 -1.34 10.98
N ARG A 81 2.37 -0.58 10.39
CA ARG A 81 2.52 -0.01 9.04
C ARG A 81 3.83 0.78 8.91
N PHE A 82 4.10 1.63 9.90
CA PHE A 82 5.28 2.51 9.93
C PHE A 82 6.56 1.75 10.28
N LEU A 83 6.47 0.80 11.22
CA LEU A 83 7.60 -0.06 11.57
C LEU A 83 8.04 -0.92 10.38
N ARG A 84 7.09 -1.61 9.73
CA ARG A 84 7.34 -2.49 8.57
C ARG A 84 7.88 -1.74 7.37
N VAL A 85 7.30 -0.60 6.99
CA VAL A 85 7.79 0.17 5.83
C VAL A 85 9.21 0.70 6.05
N LYS A 86 9.63 0.89 7.31
CA LYS A 86 10.98 1.32 7.71
C LYS A 86 11.84 0.21 8.28
N LYS A 87 11.50 -1.06 8.02
CA LYS A 87 12.30 -2.24 8.42
C LYS A 87 12.70 -2.21 9.91
N PHE A 88 11.72 -1.89 10.75
CA PHE A 88 11.85 -1.82 12.20
C PHE A 88 12.89 -0.81 12.72
N SER A 89 13.25 0.19 11.90
CA SER A 89 14.01 1.35 12.38
C SER A 89 13.08 2.34 13.09
N ILE A 90 13.12 2.37 14.42
CA ILE A 90 12.30 3.26 15.25
C ILE A 90 12.41 4.74 14.83
N PRO A 91 13.60 5.35 14.70
CA PRO A 91 13.69 6.77 14.33
C PRO A 91 13.07 7.07 12.96
N MET A 92 13.24 6.15 11.99
CA MET A 92 12.63 6.33 10.67
C MET A 92 11.11 6.14 10.72
N ALA A 93 10.61 5.19 11.51
CA ALA A 93 9.18 4.97 11.69
C ALA A 93 8.49 6.18 12.35
N GLN A 94 9.11 6.75 13.39
CA GLN A 94 8.68 8.00 14.04
C GLN A 94 8.56 9.15 13.05
N GLN A 95 9.61 9.37 12.25
CA GLN A 95 9.61 10.40 11.21
C GLN A 95 8.54 10.16 10.13
N THR A 96 8.25 8.89 9.82
CA THR A 96 7.21 8.54 8.84
C THR A 96 5.82 8.78 9.39
N LEU A 97 5.59 8.47 10.66
CA LEU A 97 4.33 8.77 11.32
C LEU A 97 4.09 10.29 11.34
N LEU A 98 5.04 11.11 11.80
CA LEU A 98 4.85 12.56 11.77
C LEU A 98 4.56 13.10 10.37
N LYS A 99 5.26 12.59 9.34
CA LYS A 99 5.01 12.94 7.94
C LYS A 99 3.61 12.53 7.48
N TYR A 100 3.16 11.34 7.83
CA TYR A 100 1.79 10.87 7.57
C TYR A 100 0.75 11.77 8.22
N LEU A 101 0.93 12.10 9.50
CA LEU A 101 0.05 12.99 10.25
C LEU A 101 -0.02 14.38 9.60
N ASN A 102 1.12 14.95 9.24
CA ASN A 102 1.19 16.24 8.58
C ASN A 102 0.62 16.20 7.16
N TYR A 103 0.78 15.10 6.44
CA TYR A 103 0.21 14.93 5.11
C TYR A 103 -1.33 14.95 5.17
N ARG A 104 -1.93 14.23 6.12
CA ARG A 104 -3.37 14.31 6.38
C ARG A 104 -3.82 15.72 6.75
N LYS A 105 -3.10 16.38 7.67
CA LYS A 105 -3.37 17.77 8.09
C LYS A 105 -3.28 18.77 6.94
N ARG A 106 -2.34 18.59 6.00
CA ARG A 106 -2.09 19.52 4.89
C ARG A 106 -3.10 19.36 3.75
N PHE A 107 -3.63 18.16 3.57
CA PHE A 107 -4.58 17.81 2.50
C PHE A 107 -5.91 17.26 3.08
N PRO A 108 -6.63 18.04 3.91
CA PRO A 108 -7.84 17.56 4.58
C PRO A 108 -8.94 17.20 3.56
N HIS A 109 -9.02 17.91 2.43
CA HIS A 109 -9.94 17.61 1.33
C HIS A 109 -9.73 16.22 0.70
N ILE A 110 -8.56 15.59 0.89
CA ILE A 110 -8.28 14.22 0.42
C ILE A 110 -8.49 13.19 1.54
N PHE A 111 -8.10 13.52 2.78
CA PHE A 111 -7.91 12.54 3.86
C PHE A 111 -8.95 12.58 4.98
N LEU A 112 -9.78 13.61 5.04
CA LEU A 112 -10.93 13.66 5.95
C LEU A 112 -12.18 13.09 5.25
N GLU A 113 -13.03 12.47 6.06
CA GLU A 113 -14.29 11.85 5.66
C GLU A 113 -14.07 10.87 4.51
N MET A 114 -13.08 9.98 4.65
CA MET A 114 -12.72 8.99 3.64
C MET A 114 -13.82 7.93 3.49
N ASP A 115 -14.84 8.26 2.72
CA ASP A 115 -16.00 7.41 2.45
C ASP A 115 -16.11 7.09 0.96
N TYR A 116 -16.01 5.81 0.61
CA TYR A 116 -16.12 5.36 -0.78
C TYR A 116 -17.55 5.50 -1.35
N SER A 117 -18.56 5.71 -0.49
CA SER A 117 -19.94 5.94 -0.90
C SER A 117 -20.22 7.39 -1.31
N GLU A 118 -19.27 8.30 -1.11
CA GLU A 118 -19.32 9.65 -1.68
C GLU A 118 -19.49 9.57 -3.20
N THR A 119 -20.46 10.30 -3.76
CA THR A 119 -20.91 10.14 -5.15
C THR A 119 -19.78 10.08 -6.16
N LYS A 120 -18.84 11.03 -6.12
CA LYS A 120 -17.73 11.12 -7.09
C LYS A 120 -16.70 10.00 -6.94
N VAL A 121 -16.41 9.61 -5.71
CA VAL A 121 -15.49 8.50 -5.42
C VAL A 121 -16.13 7.17 -5.81
N ASN A 122 -17.41 7.00 -5.47
CA ASN A 122 -18.18 5.81 -5.81
C ASN A 122 -18.31 5.65 -7.32
N GLU A 123 -18.57 6.72 -8.06
CA GLU A 123 -18.61 6.71 -9.53
C GLU A 123 -17.29 6.19 -10.12
N LEU A 124 -16.14 6.70 -9.65
CA LEU A 124 -14.81 6.24 -10.08
C LEU A 124 -14.57 4.76 -9.74
N ILE A 125 -14.95 4.29 -8.56
CA ILE A 125 -14.72 2.88 -8.21
C ILE A 125 -15.66 1.98 -9.01
N SER A 126 -16.94 2.34 -9.08
CA SER A 126 -18.00 1.54 -9.74
C SER A 126 -17.81 1.45 -11.25
N ASN A 127 -17.26 2.49 -11.88
CA ASN A 127 -17.00 2.48 -13.32
C ASN A 127 -15.71 1.74 -13.71
N GLY A 128 -14.91 1.30 -12.74
CA GLY A 128 -13.69 0.55 -12.95
C GLY A 128 -12.42 1.39 -13.10
N TYR A 129 -12.43 2.67 -12.72
CA TYR A 129 -11.21 3.50 -12.75
C TYR A 129 -10.10 2.93 -11.85
N ILE A 130 -10.46 2.52 -10.63
CA ILE A 130 -9.54 1.92 -9.66
C ILE A 130 -10.24 0.80 -8.89
N TYR A 131 -9.64 -0.39 -8.89
CA TYR A 131 -10.12 -1.53 -8.13
C TYR A 131 -8.97 -2.48 -7.80
N VAL A 132 -9.22 -3.43 -6.91
CA VAL A 132 -8.19 -4.38 -6.47
C VAL A 132 -8.60 -5.79 -6.82
N SER A 133 -7.68 -6.53 -7.43
CA SER A 133 -7.89 -7.95 -7.69
C SER A 133 -8.11 -8.71 -6.37
N PRO A 134 -9.10 -9.60 -6.30
CA PRO A 134 -9.25 -10.53 -5.17
C PRO A 134 -8.15 -11.59 -5.17
N LEU A 135 -7.44 -11.76 -6.29
CA LEU A 135 -6.32 -12.67 -6.42
C LEU A 135 -5.00 -11.92 -6.18
N ARG A 136 -4.10 -12.58 -5.46
CA ARG A 136 -2.73 -12.11 -5.27
C ARG A 136 -1.87 -12.53 -6.46
N ASP A 137 -0.78 -11.80 -6.70
CA ASP A 137 0.19 -12.20 -7.71
C ASP A 137 1.06 -13.40 -7.28
N ASN A 138 1.97 -13.82 -8.17
CA ASN A 138 2.93 -14.90 -7.95
C ASN A 138 3.87 -14.70 -6.74
N LYS A 139 3.93 -13.50 -6.15
CA LYS A 139 4.69 -13.17 -4.94
C LYS A 139 3.78 -12.91 -3.74
N GLY A 140 2.50 -13.23 -3.85
CA GLY A 140 1.50 -13.04 -2.79
C GLY A 140 1.05 -11.58 -2.60
N ARG A 141 1.38 -10.65 -3.50
CA ARG A 141 1.02 -9.23 -3.34
C ARG A 141 -0.38 -8.97 -3.87
N ARG A 142 -1.14 -8.06 -3.22
CA ARG A 142 -2.40 -7.57 -3.81
C ARG A 142 -2.09 -6.74 -5.05
N VAL A 143 -2.93 -6.88 -6.07
CA VAL A 143 -2.78 -6.20 -7.36
C VAL A 143 -3.83 -5.12 -7.48
N VAL A 144 -3.39 -3.87 -7.51
CA VAL A 144 -4.24 -2.69 -7.76
C VAL A 144 -4.27 -2.42 -9.25
N ILE A 145 -5.46 -2.36 -9.81
CA ILE A 145 -5.69 -2.18 -11.24
C ILE A 145 -6.26 -0.78 -11.47
N TYR A 146 -5.74 -0.11 -12.49
CA TYR A 146 -6.19 1.20 -12.93
C TYR A 146 -6.56 1.13 -14.41
N ASP A 147 -7.72 1.65 -14.77
CA ASP A 147 -8.13 1.84 -16.16
C ASP A 147 -8.47 3.31 -16.36
N LEU A 148 -7.53 4.05 -16.94
CA LEU A 148 -7.68 5.50 -17.11
C LEU A 148 -8.68 5.84 -18.22
N SER A 149 -9.13 4.87 -19.04
CA SER A 149 -10.25 5.07 -19.97
C SER A 149 -11.60 5.28 -19.25
N LYS A 150 -11.69 4.87 -17.98
CA LYS A 150 -12.87 5.06 -17.13
C LYS A 150 -12.86 6.40 -16.38
N PHE A 151 -11.78 7.17 -16.47
CA PHE A 151 -11.73 8.50 -15.88
C PHE A 151 -12.32 9.54 -16.82
N ASP A 152 -13.33 10.29 -16.37
CA ASP A 152 -13.92 11.42 -17.12
C ASP A 152 -13.51 12.76 -16.49
N PRO A 153 -12.54 13.50 -17.10
CA PRO A 153 -12.08 14.80 -16.61
C PRO A 153 -13.14 15.91 -16.61
N LYS A 154 -14.29 15.71 -17.26
CA LYS A 154 -15.41 16.67 -17.22
C LYS A 154 -16.30 16.45 -16.00
N LYS A 155 -16.28 15.24 -15.43
CA LYS A 155 -17.11 14.85 -14.26
C LYS A 155 -16.33 14.77 -12.96
N HIS A 156 -15.03 14.54 -13.05
CA HIS A 156 -14.15 14.29 -11.91
C HIS A 156 -12.94 15.21 -11.92
N THR A 157 -12.51 15.59 -10.73
CA THR A 157 -11.36 16.45 -10.47
C THR A 157 -10.15 15.63 -10.04
N GLY A 158 -8.97 16.27 -9.99
CA GLY A 158 -7.79 15.66 -9.37
C GLY A 158 -8.01 15.31 -7.88
N THR A 159 -8.84 16.06 -7.17
CA THR A 159 -9.21 15.75 -5.78
C THR A 159 -10.00 14.45 -5.68
N ASP A 160 -11.01 14.26 -6.53
CA ASP A 160 -11.82 13.02 -6.55
C ASP A 160 -10.92 11.80 -6.83
N MET A 161 -10.00 11.96 -7.78
CA MET A 161 -8.98 10.96 -8.08
C MET A 161 -8.12 10.64 -6.86
N ALA A 162 -7.58 11.66 -6.18
CA ALA A 162 -6.74 11.48 -5.01
C ALA A 162 -7.49 10.84 -3.83
N ARG A 163 -8.77 11.17 -3.63
CA ARG A 163 -9.65 10.55 -2.62
C ARG A 163 -9.84 9.06 -2.90
N ALA A 164 -10.14 8.68 -4.15
CA ALA A 164 -10.29 7.27 -4.53
C ALA A 164 -9.00 6.45 -4.27
N HIS A 165 -7.83 7.05 -4.52
CA HIS A 165 -6.53 6.43 -4.18
C HIS A 165 -6.31 6.34 -2.67
N ALA A 166 -6.58 7.41 -1.92
CA ALA A 166 -6.39 7.44 -0.47
C ALA A 166 -7.24 6.37 0.22
N ILE A 167 -8.52 6.29 -0.11
CA ILE A 167 -9.46 5.27 0.38
C ILE A 167 -8.96 3.86 0.03
N THR A 168 -8.52 3.66 -1.22
CA THR A 168 -8.01 2.36 -1.66
C THR A 168 -6.77 1.94 -0.89
N TYR A 169 -5.81 2.85 -0.73
CA TYR A 169 -4.56 2.54 -0.07
C TYR A 169 -4.72 2.36 1.44
N GLU A 170 -5.52 3.20 2.12
CA GLU A 170 -5.82 3.02 3.55
C GLU A 170 -6.51 1.68 3.84
N THR A 171 -7.42 1.27 2.95
CA THR A 171 -8.08 -0.04 3.01
C THR A 171 -7.04 -1.15 2.90
N LEU A 172 -6.16 -1.10 1.89
CA LEU A 172 -5.17 -2.16 1.65
C LEU A 172 -4.12 -2.28 2.76
N ILE A 173 -3.62 -1.17 3.30
CA ILE A 173 -2.63 -1.19 4.38
C ILE A 173 -3.22 -1.55 5.75
N SER A 174 -4.54 -1.69 5.86
CA SER A 174 -5.17 -2.24 7.06
C SER A 174 -4.93 -3.74 7.25
N ASN A 175 -4.55 -4.45 6.19
CA ASN A 175 -4.21 -5.86 6.22
C ASN A 175 -2.70 -6.07 6.43
N GLU A 176 -2.31 -6.83 7.45
CA GLU A 176 -0.90 -7.05 7.80
C GLU A 176 -0.10 -7.79 6.72
N GLU A 177 -0.70 -8.73 6.00
CA GLU A 177 -0.02 -9.43 4.89
C GLU A 177 0.41 -8.43 3.82
N ASN A 178 -0.43 -7.44 3.52
CA ASN A 178 -0.11 -6.38 2.55
C ASN A 178 1.01 -5.46 3.05
N GLN A 179 1.08 -5.22 4.37
CA GLN A 179 2.19 -4.48 4.98
C GLN A 179 3.52 -5.23 4.83
N ILE A 180 3.49 -6.58 4.86
CA ILE A 180 4.67 -7.44 4.76
C ILE A 180 5.08 -7.71 3.31
N LEU A 181 4.14 -8.03 2.43
CA LEU A 181 4.39 -8.42 1.04
C LEU A 181 4.49 -7.21 0.11
N GLY A 182 3.77 -6.14 0.43
CA GLY A 182 3.61 -4.97 -0.44
C GLY A 182 2.56 -5.18 -1.52
N LEU A 183 2.55 -4.25 -2.48
CA LEU A 183 1.54 -4.16 -3.54
C LEU A 183 2.17 -4.16 -4.93
N THR A 184 1.40 -4.68 -5.89
CA THR A 184 1.66 -4.57 -7.32
C THR A 184 0.61 -3.67 -7.94
N HIS A 185 1.01 -2.83 -8.88
CA HIS A 185 0.13 -1.90 -9.57
C HIS A 185 0.14 -2.21 -11.06
N VAL A 186 -1.03 -2.22 -11.69
CA VAL A 186 -1.19 -2.42 -13.13
C VAL A 186 -2.10 -1.33 -13.66
N ALA A 187 -1.54 -0.42 -14.45
CA ALA A 187 -2.28 0.71 -15.00
C ALA A 187 -2.36 0.60 -16.52
N ASP A 188 -3.57 0.52 -17.06
CA ASP A 188 -3.85 0.79 -18.46
C ASP A 188 -4.09 2.29 -18.63
N ILE A 189 -3.20 2.95 -19.38
CA ILE A 189 -3.23 4.40 -19.57
C ILE A 189 -3.68 4.81 -20.99
N SER A 190 -4.33 3.91 -21.73
CA SER A 190 -4.89 4.18 -23.07
C SER A 190 -5.92 5.34 -23.08
N GLY A 191 -6.58 5.61 -21.96
CA GLY A 191 -7.57 6.68 -21.80
C GLY A 191 -7.01 8.08 -21.55
N VAL A 192 -5.70 8.22 -21.35
CA VAL A 192 -5.11 9.51 -20.97
C VAL A 192 -4.99 10.42 -22.18
N ASN A 193 -5.65 11.58 -22.10
CA ASN A 193 -5.60 12.64 -23.11
C ASN A 193 -5.14 13.97 -22.48
N ALA A 194 -5.05 15.03 -23.29
CA ALA A 194 -4.61 16.34 -22.83
C ALA A 194 -5.46 16.91 -21.67
N SER A 195 -6.76 16.57 -21.58
CA SER A 195 -7.62 17.00 -20.47
C SER A 195 -7.26 16.31 -19.15
N PHE A 196 -6.63 15.13 -19.19
CA PHE A 196 -6.08 14.52 -17.99
C PHE A 196 -4.88 15.31 -17.43
N LEU A 197 -4.08 15.91 -18.32
CA LEU A 197 -2.95 16.76 -17.93
C LEU A 197 -3.40 18.07 -17.26
N THR A 198 -4.66 18.49 -17.43
CA THR A 198 -5.20 19.67 -16.75
C THR A 198 -5.75 19.37 -15.36
N LEU A 199 -5.76 18.11 -14.92
CA LEU A 199 -6.27 17.73 -13.59
C LEU A 199 -5.38 18.21 -12.45
N PHE A 200 -4.08 18.37 -12.72
CA PHE A 200 -3.10 18.88 -11.78
C PHE A 200 -2.15 19.81 -12.50
N SER A 201 -1.66 20.84 -11.81
CA SER A 201 -0.43 21.46 -12.26
C SER A 201 0.72 20.44 -12.15
N VAL A 202 1.70 20.58 -13.03
CA VAL A 202 2.91 19.73 -13.01
C VAL A 202 3.59 19.78 -11.63
N THR A 203 3.56 20.95 -10.98
CA THR A 203 4.10 21.16 -9.63
C THR A 203 3.28 20.43 -8.57
N ASP A 204 1.95 20.50 -8.60
CA ASP A 204 1.09 19.82 -7.63
C ASP A 204 1.24 18.30 -7.74
N PHE A 205 1.29 17.77 -8.96
CA PHE A 205 1.50 16.35 -9.20
C PHE A 205 2.84 15.86 -8.65
N ALA A 206 3.91 16.62 -8.90
CA ALA A 206 5.24 16.32 -8.36
C ALA A 206 5.28 16.36 -6.82
N VAL A 207 4.57 17.32 -6.20
CA VAL A 207 4.44 17.43 -4.74
C VAL A 207 3.70 16.22 -4.17
N LEU A 208 2.55 15.85 -4.76
CA LEU A 208 1.75 14.70 -4.33
C LEU A 208 2.54 13.39 -4.40
N ILE A 209 3.25 13.14 -5.49
CA ILE A 209 4.10 11.94 -5.63
C ILE A 209 5.17 11.92 -4.55
N ARG A 210 5.91 13.02 -4.40
CA ARG A 210 7.04 13.09 -3.46
C ARG A 210 6.57 12.98 -2.00
N TRP A 211 5.50 13.67 -1.64
CA TRP A 211 4.96 13.63 -0.28
C TRP A 211 4.30 12.29 0.00
N GLY A 212 3.54 11.75 -0.96
CA GLY A 212 2.95 10.42 -0.89
C GLY A 212 4.01 9.34 -0.66
N GLU A 213 5.09 9.33 -1.45
CA GLU A 213 6.19 8.37 -1.31
C GLU A 213 6.84 8.40 0.09
N GLN A 214 6.98 9.60 0.68
CA GLN A 214 7.68 9.78 1.96
C GLN A 214 6.78 9.62 3.18
N SER A 215 5.48 9.86 3.03
CA SER A 215 4.54 9.99 4.14
C SER A 215 3.61 8.79 4.25
N PHE A 216 3.21 8.18 3.14
CA PHE A 216 2.27 7.08 3.17
C PHE A 216 3.00 5.75 3.45
N PRO A 217 2.63 4.97 4.49
CA PRO A 217 3.41 3.80 4.93
C PRO A 217 3.12 2.56 4.08
N MET A 218 3.38 2.66 2.77
CA MET A 218 3.05 1.64 1.78
C MET A 218 4.29 1.13 1.05
N ARG A 219 4.28 -0.17 0.73
CA ARG A 219 5.36 -0.84 0.00
C ARG A 219 4.91 -1.15 -1.42
N HIS A 220 4.98 -0.17 -2.31
CA HIS A 220 4.91 -0.43 -3.76
C HIS A 220 6.05 -1.38 -4.11
N LYS A 221 5.82 -2.50 -4.79
CA LYS A 221 6.90 -3.42 -5.18
C LYS A 221 7.13 -3.34 -6.69
N GLU A 222 6.06 -3.31 -7.47
CA GLU A 222 6.08 -3.24 -8.93
C GLU A 222 4.93 -2.35 -9.43
N ILE A 223 5.20 -1.56 -10.46
CA ILE A 223 4.22 -0.68 -11.11
C ILE A 223 4.32 -0.89 -12.61
N HIS A 224 3.34 -1.57 -13.18
CA HIS A 224 3.25 -1.92 -14.59
C HIS A 224 2.36 -0.92 -15.30
N ILE A 225 2.86 -0.34 -16.40
CA ILE A 225 2.13 0.61 -17.25
C ILE A 225 1.95 -0.02 -18.63
N LEU A 226 0.70 -0.06 -19.09
CA LEU A 226 0.30 -0.53 -20.42
C LEU A 226 -0.23 0.62 -21.25
N ASN A 227 -0.12 0.49 -22.58
CA ASN A 227 -0.72 1.40 -23.56
C ASN A 227 -0.32 2.86 -23.38
N MET A 228 0.95 3.15 -23.05
CA MET A 228 1.43 4.52 -22.87
C MET A 228 1.44 5.31 -24.19
N PRO A 229 0.63 6.37 -24.32
CA PRO A 229 0.68 7.23 -25.49
C PRO A 229 2.04 7.93 -25.59
N GLN A 230 2.63 7.98 -26.77
CA GLN A 230 3.96 8.56 -26.99
C GLN A 230 4.04 10.02 -26.52
N ALA A 231 2.96 10.80 -26.70
CA ALA A 231 2.87 12.19 -26.26
C ALA A 231 3.01 12.36 -24.73
N LEU A 232 2.70 11.32 -23.95
CA LEU A 232 2.74 11.37 -22.48
C LEU A 232 4.06 10.86 -21.89
N LYS A 233 4.94 10.28 -22.71
CA LYS A 233 6.24 9.78 -22.26
C LYS A 233 7.08 10.87 -21.59
N TYR A 234 7.08 12.08 -22.16
CA TYR A 234 7.82 13.22 -21.59
C TYR A 234 7.27 13.65 -20.22
N VAL A 235 5.94 13.67 -20.06
CA VAL A 235 5.31 14.01 -18.77
C VAL A 235 5.63 12.95 -17.72
N PHE A 236 5.59 11.68 -18.12
CA PHE A 236 5.95 10.57 -17.25
C PHE A 236 7.42 10.62 -16.83
N ASP A 237 8.34 10.83 -17.78
CA ASP A 237 9.77 10.95 -17.50
C ASP A 237 10.07 12.15 -16.60
N PHE A 238 9.40 13.28 -16.82
CA PHE A 238 9.46 14.44 -15.93
C PHE A 238 8.99 14.08 -14.51
N ALA A 239 7.82 13.45 -14.37
CA ALA A 239 7.30 13.04 -13.06
C ALA A 239 8.24 12.07 -12.34
N LYS A 240 8.88 11.15 -13.08
CA LYS A 240 9.90 10.25 -12.53
C LYS A 240 11.04 11.02 -11.89
N THR A 241 11.49 12.15 -12.43
CA THR A 241 12.62 12.93 -11.85
C THR A 241 12.38 13.34 -10.38
N HIS A 242 11.13 13.50 -9.97
CA HIS A 242 10.73 13.87 -8.60
C HIS A 242 10.61 12.68 -7.62
N MET A 243 10.75 11.45 -8.12
CA MET A 243 10.69 10.22 -7.33
C MET A 243 12.07 9.80 -6.82
N SER A 244 12.12 9.04 -5.73
CA SER A 244 13.38 8.39 -5.34
C SER A 244 13.83 7.35 -6.38
N GLN A 245 15.13 7.07 -6.42
CA GLN A 245 15.69 6.02 -7.29
C GLN A 245 14.96 4.68 -7.11
N LYS A 246 14.67 4.33 -5.85
CA LYS A 246 13.95 3.11 -5.49
C LYS A 246 12.55 3.05 -6.10
N LEU A 247 11.83 4.17 -6.18
CA LEU A 247 10.50 4.21 -6.78
C LEU A 247 10.61 4.21 -8.32
N LYS A 248 11.55 4.95 -8.90
CA LYS A 248 11.81 4.97 -10.36
C LYS A 248 12.03 3.58 -10.95
N GLU A 249 12.76 2.73 -10.24
CA GLU A 249 13.10 1.35 -10.63
C GLU A 249 11.90 0.40 -10.59
N ARG A 250 10.81 0.76 -9.89
CA ARG A 250 9.60 -0.07 -9.80
C ARG A 250 8.66 0.14 -10.98
N PHE A 251 8.80 1.25 -11.70
CA PHE A 251 8.02 1.54 -12.89
C PHE A 251 8.55 0.76 -14.08
N MET A 252 7.67 -0.05 -14.67
CA MET A 252 7.91 -0.85 -15.86
C MET A 252 6.85 -0.53 -16.89
N VAL A 253 7.27 -0.07 -18.05
CA VAL A 253 6.41 0.19 -19.19
C VAL A 253 6.46 -1.04 -20.08
N HIS A 254 5.30 -1.55 -20.47
CA HIS A 254 5.17 -2.72 -21.32
C HIS A 254 4.62 -2.31 -22.67
N ASP A 255 5.28 -2.77 -23.73
CA ASP A 255 4.85 -2.52 -25.11
C ASP A 255 3.65 -3.41 -25.50
N SER A 256 3.50 -4.55 -24.83
CA SER A 256 2.41 -5.50 -25.04
C SER A 256 1.97 -6.12 -23.71
N ILE A 257 0.75 -6.66 -23.72
CA ILE A 257 0.22 -7.38 -22.56
C ILE A 257 0.95 -8.71 -22.31
N GLN A 258 1.50 -9.33 -23.37
CA GLN A 258 2.32 -10.53 -23.25
C GLN A 258 3.59 -10.28 -22.43
N ASN A 259 4.24 -9.11 -22.58
CA ASN A 259 5.41 -8.77 -21.74
C ASN A 259 5.04 -8.58 -20.27
N LEU A 260 3.82 -8.11 -19.97
CA LEU A 260 3.31 -8.07 -18.61
C LEU A 260 3.16 -9.49 -18.04
N PHE A 261 2.63 -10.43 -18.83
CA PHE A 261 2.42 -11.83 -18.41
C PHE A 261 3.72 -12.57 -18.07
N GLU A 262 4.86 -12.15 -18.61
CA GLU A 262 6.17 -12.70 -18.21
C GLU A 262 6.56 -12.32 -16.77
N LYS A 263 5.97 -11.25 -16.22
CA LYS A 263 6.25 -10.75 -14.87
C LYS A 263 5.15 -11.08 -13.87
N LEU A 264 3.90 -11.07 -14.34
CA LEU A 264 2.70 -11.17 -13.53
C LEU A 264 1.84 -12.34 -13.99
N ASP A 265 1.32 -13.12 -13.04
CA ASP A 265 0.38 -14.20 -13.34
C ASP A 265 -0.91 -13.61 -13.96
N PRO A 266 -1.27 -13.96 -15.21
CA PRO A 266 -2.43 -13.40 -15.87
C PRO A 266 -3.73 -13.60 -15.08
N ARG A 267 -3.83 -14.67 -14.28
CA ARG A 267 -5.03 -14.97 -13.50
C ARG A 267 -5.44 -13.85 -12.55
N CYS A 268 -4.48 -13.07 -12.03
CA CYS A 268 -4.76 -11.95 -11.13
C CYS A 268 -5.22 -10.67 -11.84
N LEU A 269 -5.23 -10.65 -13.17
CA LEU A 269 -5.75 -9.56 -14.00
C LEU A 269 -7.24 -9.79 -14.35
N PRO A 270 -7.97 -8.75 -14.79
CA PRO A 270 -9.34 -8.89 -15.26
C PRO A 270 -9.40 -9.67 -16.60
N LYS A 271 -10.51 -10.36 -16.86
CA LYS A 271 -10.72 -11.10 -18.12
C LYS A 271 -10.56 -10.23 -19.36
N GLU A 272 -10.94 -8.97 -19.26
CA GLU A 272 -10.87 -7.95 -20.30
C GLU A 272 -9.42 -7.58 -20.69
N MET A 273 -8.44 -8.07 -19.95
CA MET A 273 -7.01 -7.98 -20.24
C MET A 273 -6.46 -9.32 -20.74
N ASP A 274 -7.20 -10.05 -21.57
CA ASP A 274 -6.78 -11.24 -22.35
C ASP A 274 -5.95 -12.30 -21.60
N GLY A 275 -6.33 -12.60 -20.36
CA GLY A 275 -5.62 -13.61 -19.53
C GLY A 275 -6.16 -13.77 -18.12
N GLY A 276 -7.04 -12.86 -17.69
CA GLY A 276 -7.67 -12.88 -16.38
C GLY A 276 -8.60 -14.06 -16.13
N ALA A 277 -8.68 -14.48 -14.87
CA ALA A 277 -9.61 -15.53 -14.44
C ALA A 277 -11.01 -14.99 -14.11
N ILE A 278 -11.11 -13.72 -13.73
CA ILE A 278 -12.32 -13.07 -13.19
C ILE A 278 -12.60 -11.79 -13.98
N SER A 279 -13.88 -11.47 -14.27
CA SER A 279 -14.22 -10.23 -14.98
C SER A 279 -13.99 -8.99 -14.12
N SER A 280 -13.64 -7.87 -14.76
CA SER A 280 -13.51 -6.57 -14.11
C SER A 280 -14.71 -6.23 -13.23
N LYS A 281 -15.94 -6.42 -13.74
CA LYS A 281 -17.20 -6.24 -12.99
C LYS A 281 -17.24 -7.01 -11.68
N THR A 282 -16.81 -8.27 -11.69
CA THR A 282 -16.82 -9.12 -10.49
C THR A 282 -15.74 -8.68 -9.50
N MET A 283 -14.56 -8.29 -10.01
CA MET A 283 -13.48 -7.74 -9.18
C MET A 283 -13.89 -6.42 -8.52
N ILE A 284 -14.55 -5.53 -9.27
CA ILE A 284 -15.07 -4.25 -8.75
C ILE A 284 -16.07 -4.50 -7.63
N GLN A 285 -17.01 -5.43 -7.80
CA GLN A 285 -17.98 -5.76 -6.75
C GLN A 285 -17.30 -6.32 -5.50
N ALA A 286 -16.35 -7.25 -5.66
CA ALA A 286 -15.58 -7.78 -4.53
C ALA A 286 -14.80 -6.67 -3.80
N TRP A 287 -14.25 -5.74 -4.57
CA TRP A 287 -13.54 -4.59 -4.03
C TRP A 287 -14.45 -3.63 -3.27
N GLN A 288 -15.65 -3.35 -3.77
CA GLN A 288 -16.65 -2.55 -3.05
C GLN A 288 -17.06 -3.19 -1.73
N ASN A 289 -17.16 -4.52 -1.67
CA ASN A 289 -17.44 -5.22 -0.42
C ASN A 289 -16.30 -5.05 0.60
N GLU A 290 -15.03 -5.18 0.16
CA GLU A 290 -13.87 -4.91 1.03
C GLU A 290 -13.83 -3.46 1.53
N LEU A 291 -14.23 -2.50 0.68
CA LEU A 291 -14.32 -1.08 1.06
C LEU A 291 -15.40 -0.85 2.12
N ASP A 292 -16.58 -1.46 1.95
CA ASP A 292 -17.67 -1.35 2.93
C ASP A 292 -17.27 -1.96 4.29
N ASP A 293 -16.64 -3.13 4.27
CA ASP A 293 -16.12 -3.81 5.47
C ASP A 293 -15.13 -2.95 6.27
N LYS A 294 -14.39 -2.04 5.59
CA LYS A 294 -13.41 -1.14 6.22
C LYS A 294 -13.90 0.27 6.43
N ARG A 295 -15.07 0.65 5.90
CA ARG A 295 -15.61 2.03 5.93
C ARG A 295 -15.59 2.65 7.31
N LYS A 296 -16.15 1.97 8.33
CA LYS A 296 -16.18 2.47 9.72
C LYS A 296 -14.78 2.74 10.27
N ARG A 297 -13.81 1.88 9.95
CA ARG A 297 -12.42 2.03 10.40
C ARG A 297 -11.75 3.22 9.71
N LEU A 298 -12.01 3.45 8.43
CA LEU A 298 -11.44 4.59 7.70
C LEU A 298 -11.94 5.93 8.24
N LEU A 299 -13.23 6.05 8.51
CA LEU A 299 -13.82 7.25 9.11
C LEU A 299 -13.24 7.54 10.51
N ALA A 300 -12.93 6.49 11.28
CA ALA A 300 -12.29 6.65 12.59
C ALA A 300 -10.83 7.15 12.53
N ILE A 301 -10.21 7.27 11.35
CA ILE A 301 -8.85 7.83 11.20
C ILE A 301 -8.86 9.36 11.33
N ASP A 302 -10.02 10.01 11.14
CA ASP A 302 -10.15 11.47 11.21
C ASP A 302 -9.94 12.02 12.62
N ASP A 303 -10.04 11.14 13.61
CA ASP A 303 -9.78 11.41 15.02
C ASP A 303 -8.30 11.67 15.35
N ILE A 304 -7.40 11.49 14.39
CA ILE A 304 -5.96 11.71 14.57
C ILE A 304 -5.62 13.21 14.44
N GLU A 305 -4.70 13.68 15.28
CA GLU A 305 -4.35 15.09 15.30
C GLU A 305 -2.90 15.42 15.65
N LEU A 306 -2.33 16.28 14.79
CA LEU A 306 -1.00 16.85 14.92
C LEU A 306 -1.08 18.36 15.19
N LEU A 307 -0.53 18.79 16.32
CA LEU A 307 -0.48 20.19 16.74
C LEU A 307 0.55 20.97 15.92
N SER A 308 1.75 20.42 15.74
CA SER A 308 2.90 21.12 15.13
C SER A 308 3.71 20.18 14.25
N ASP A 309 4.38 20.71 13.23
CA ASP A 309 5.26 19.98 12.31
C ASP A 309 6.76 20.14 12.64
N ARG A 310 7.08 20.74 13.80
CA ARG A 310 8.47 21.05 14.20
C ARG A 310 9.35 19.80 14.34
N GLY A 311 8.81 18.68 14.81
CA GLY A 311 9.52 17.40 14.91
C GLY A 311 9.80 16.70 13.57
N ILE A 312 9.32 17.22 12.43
CA ILE A 312 9.52 16.60 11.11
C ILE A 312 10.85 17.02 10.51
N ILE A 313 11.72 16.04 10.27
CA ILE A 313 12.99 16.25 9.58
C ILE A 313 12.70 16.51 8.09
N CYS A 314 12.90 17.77 7.69
CA CYS A 314 12.94 18.21 6.31
C CYS A 314 14.38 18.42 5.85
N SER A 315 14.61 18.50 4.52
CA SER A 315 15.95 18.71 3.96
C SER A 315 16.65 19.98 4.46
N LYS A 316 15.88 20.97 4.96
CA LYS A 316 16.41 22.23 5.52
C LYS A 316 16.92 22.09 6.96
N ASN A 317 16.43 21.11 7.74
CA ASN A 317 16.76 20.95 9.17
C ASN A 317 17.58 19.68 9.46
N LYS A 318 18.07 19.00 8.41
CA LYS A 318 18.75 17.70 8.50
C LYS A 318 20.05 17.76 9.30
N GLU A 319 20.79 18.88 9.22
CA GLU A 319 22.06 19.06 9.92
C GLU A 319 21.89 19.31 11.42
N LEU A 320 20.92 20.16 11.80
CA LEU A 320 20.56 20.44 13.20
C LEU A 320 20.12 19.19 13.96
N MET A 321 19.34 18.32 13.33
CA MET A 321 18.86 17.08 13.98
C MET A 321 19.93 15.98 14.02
N ASN A 322 20.81 15.88 13.02
CA ASN A 322 21.94 14.95 13.07
C ASN A 322 22.87 15.25 14.26
N GLN A 323 23.05 16.52 14.62
CA GLN A 323 23.81 16.93 15.80
C GLN A 323 23.12 16.52 17.12
N GLN A 324 21.80 16.67 17.21
CA GLN A 324 21.01 16.24 18.37
C GLN A 324 20.99 14.70 18.52
N GLN A 325 20.91 13.97 17.41
CA GLN A 325 20.92 12.51 17.39
C GLN A 325 22.29 11.93 17.76
N ALA A 326 23.39 12.57 17.32
CA ALA A 326 24.75 12.21 17.75
C ALA A 326 24.96 12.38 19.26
N ASN A 327 24.37 13.42 19.85
CA ASN A 327 24.42 13.66 21.30
C ASN A 327 23.63 12.62 22.11
N LEU A 328 22.52 12.11 21.57
CA LEU A 328 21.74 11.03 22.20
C LEU A 328 22.42 9.64 22.07
N VAL A 329 23.09 9.38 20.94
CA VAL A 329 23.83 8.11 20.72
C VAL A 329 25.07 8.01 21.62
N GLY A 330 25.65 9.13 22.04
CA GLY A 330 26.76 9.17 22.99
C GLY A 330 26.45 8.59 24.38
N SER A 331 25.18 8.48 24.76
CA SER A 331 24.76 7.93 26.06
C SER A 331 24.61 6.39 26.09
N PHE A 332 24.66 5.71 24.95
CA PHE A 332 24.43 4.26 24.84
C PHE A 332 25.71 3.43 24.68
N ARG A 333 26.89 4.07 24.72
CA ARG A 333 28.19 3.38 24.81
C ARG A 333 28.69 3.35 26.26
N LYS A 334 27.94 2.71 27.16
CA LYS A 334 28.50 2.27 28.44
C LYS A 334 28.15 0.81 28.71
N LEU A 335 29.21 0.01 28.59
CA LEU A 335 29.56 -1.17 29.39
C LEU A 335 28.73 -2.45 29.14
N GLU A 336 29.14 -3.20 28.12
CA GLU A 336 29.43 -4.62 28.34
C GLU A 336 30.96 -4.75 28.35
N VAL A 337 31.50 -4.92 29.56
CA VAL A 337 32.89 -5.35 29.80
C VAL A 337 32.74 -6.65 30.59
N ASP A 338 33.16 -7.75 29.96
CA ASP A 338 33.67 -8.91 30.69
C ASP A 338 35.19 -8.74 30.85
#